data_AF-A0A8C4LNF0-F1
#
_entry.id   AF-A0A8C4LNF0-F1
#
_cell.length_a   1.000
_cell.length_b   1.000
_cell.length_c   1.000
_cell.angle_alpha   90.00
_cell.angle_beta   90.00
_cell.angle_gamma   90.00
#
_symmetry.space_group_name_H-M   'P 1'
#
loop_
_entity.id
_entity.type
_entity.pdbx_description
1 polymer ?
#
loop_
_entity_poly.entity_id
_entity_poly.type
_entity_poly.pdbx_seq_one_letter_code
_entity_poly.pdbx_strand_id
1 'polypeptide(L)'
;MRLPRKPLCLFLIALYGLFSLYAAYHVFFGRRRGAPAASSRGLRKGAAPARERRGRDQSTLRSEEWNPWEVDEKNEQRHRFKTSLQILNKPTKGKTDFRVQIWGKAAIGLYLWEHIFEGSLDPADVTAQWREGNTIVGRTHYSFITGPGVVPGYFSVDVNNVVLILNGREKAKVFYATQWLLYAQNLVQTQQLQHLAVVLLGSEQCSNEWISRFLRRNGGSVELLFLVYDSPWVNDVDVFQWPLGVATNFPVVEASWSMLHNERPYLCNFLGTVYENSSRQALMNILKQDGNDKLCWVSAREQWQPQETNKSLKSYQDALLQSDLTLCPAGVNTECYRIYEACSYGSVPVVEDVMTAGSCGNTSVHHSAPLQLLKSMDAPFIFIKSWKELPAILEKEKTVILQEKIQRRKMLLHWYQNFKTELKMRFTNILESSFLMNNKG
;
A
#
# COMPACT_ATOMS: atom_id res chain seq x y z
N MET A 1 27.21 59.71 -15.78
CA MET A 1 26.77 59.90 -14.38
C MET A 1 26.66 58.52 -13.72
N ARG A 2 27.55 58.18 -12.78
CA ARG A 2 27.53 56.90 -12.06
C ARG A 2 26.67 57.07 -10.80
N LEU A 3 25.45 56.52 -10.80
CA LEU A 3 24.65 56.43 -9.57
C LEU A 3 25.40 55.55 -8.55
N PRO A 4 25.50 55.94 -7.28
CA PRO A 4 26.16 55.12 -6.28
C PRO A 4 25.30 53.86 -6.03
N ARG A 5 25.84 52.68 -6.30
CA ARG A 5 25.16 51.38 -6.12
C ARG A 5 24.81 51.05 -4.67
N LYS A 6 25.44 51.74 -3.70
CA LYS A 6 25.27 51.49 -2.25
C LYS A 6 23.87 51.86 -1.71
N PRO A 7 23.30 53.05 -1.97
CA PRO A 7 21.95 53.39 -1.52
C PRO A 7 20.85 52.50 -2.13
N LEU A 8 21.02 52.02 -3.36
CA LEU A 8 20.04 51.16 -4.02
C LEU A 8 19.97 49.76 -3.36
N CYS A 9 21.11 49.17 -3.01
CA CYS A 9 21.13 47.89 -2.31
C CYS A 9 20.56 47.99 -0.89
N LEU A 10 20.88 49.07 -0.16
CA LEU A 10 20.31 49.33 1.16
C LEU A 10 18.79 49.49 1.11
N PHE A 11 18.30 50.17 0.07
CA PHE A 11 16.85 50.33 -0.15
C PHE A 11 16.18 48.98 -0.43
N LEU A 12 16.77 48.12 -1.24
CA LEU A 12 16.23 46.78 -1.55
C LEU A 12 16.22 45.85 -0.32
N ILE A 13 17.27 45.91 0.51
CA ILE A 13 17.32 45.12 1.76
C ILE A 13 16.26 45.60 2.75
N ALA A 14 16.07 46.92 2.88
CA ALA A 14 15.01 47.47 3.72
C ALA A 14 13.61 47.07 3.23
N LEU A 15 13.39 47.08 1.91
CA LEU A 15 12.12 46.67 1.30
C LEU A 15 11.85 45.18 1.52
N TYR A 16 12.88 44.33 1.42
CA TYR A 16 12.76 42.90 1.70
C TYR A 16 12.47 42.62 3.19
N GLY A 17 13.11 43.37 4.10
CA GLY A 17 12.84 43.28 5.54
C GLY A 17 11.42 43.69 5.90
N LEU A 18 10.92 44.79 5.32
CA LEU A 18 9.53 45.24 5.50
C LEU A 18 8.52 44.23 4.95
N PHE A 19 8.79 43.63 3.80
CA PHE A 19 7.92 42.60 3.21
C PHE A 19 7.90 41.32 4.06
N SER A 20 9.06 40.93 4.61
CA SER A 20 9.18 39.77 5.49
C SER A 20 8.42 39.98 6.81
N LEU A 21 8.51 41.19 7.39
CA LEU A 21 7.75 41.56 8.59
C LEU A 21 6.24 41.64 8.33
N TYR A 22 5.83 42.16 7.17
CA TYR A 22 4.43 42.21 6.75
C TYR A 22 3.84 40.80 6.55
N ALA A 23 4.60 39.91 5.90
CA ALA A 23 4.21 38.51 5.73
C ALA A 23 4.09 37.79 7.08
N ALA A 24 5.05 37.97 7.98
CA ALA A 24 4.98 37.42 9.33
C ALA A 24 3.76 37.94 10.10
N TYR A 25 3.50 39.26 10.04
CA TYR A 25 2.31 39.85 10.67
C TYR A 25 1.00 39.25 10.13
N HIS A 26 0.89 39.01 8.82
CA HIS A 26 -0.29 38.38 8.23
C HIS A 26 -0.46 36.91 8.61
N VAL A 27 0.63 36.17 8.82
CA VAL A 27 0.59 34.77 9.25
C VAL A 27 0.20 34.64 10.72
N PHE A 28 0.74 35.51 11.59
CA PHE A 28 0.52 35.41 13.04
C PHE A 28 -0.70 36.20 13.55
N PHE A 29 -1.06 37.31 12.89
CA PHE A 29 -2.10 38.24 13.38
C PHE A 29 -3.17 38.57 12.33
N GLY A 30 -3.06 38.01 11.11
CA GLY A 30 -4.08 38.15 10.08
C GLY A 30 -5.39 37.50 10.49
N ARG A 31 -6.37 38.32 10.89
CA ARG A 31 -7.75 37.90 11.20
C ARG A 31 -8.30 36.95 10.11
N ARG A 32 -8.67 35.73 10.51
CA ARG A 32 -9.59 34.87 9.75
C ARG A 32 -10.86 35.66 9.49
N ARG A 33 -11.04 36.19 8.27
CA ARG A 33 -12.33 36.71 7.83
C ARG A 33 -13.29 35.52 7.74
N GLY A 34 -14.31 35.55 8.59
CA GLY A 34 -15.39 34.58 8.61
C GLY A 34 -16.13 34.52 7.28
N ALA A 35 -16.71 33.35 7.01
CA ALA A 35 -17.57 33.10 5.87
C ALA A 35 -18.73 34.12 5.81
N PRO A 36 -19.15 34.56 4.61
CA PRO A 36 -20.30 35.44 4.48
C PRO A 36 -21.59 34.67 4.79
N ALA A 37 -22.36 35.24 5.71
CA ALA A 37 -23.72 34.84 6.03
C ALA A 37 -24.63 35.01 4.80
N ALA A 38 -25.42 33.97 4.50
CA ALA A 38 -26.50 34.03 3.54
C ALA A 38 -27.61 34.94 4.05
N SER A 39 -28.08 35.82 3.17
CA SER A 39 -29.13 36.80 3.42
C SER A 39 -30.51 36.16 3.55
N SER A 40 -31.28 36.78 4.42
CA SER A 40 -32.68 36.52 4.75
C SER A 40 -33.65 36.91 3.63
N ARG A 41 -34.63 36.05 3.35
CA ARG A 41 -35.97 36.41 2.89
C ARG A 41 -36.99 35.34 3.33
N GLY A 42 -38.07 35.77 3.99
CA GLY A 42 -39.30 34.97 4.14
C GLY A 42 -39.83 34.81 5.56
N LEU A 43 -40.46 35.86 6.09
CA LEU A 43 -41.26 35.85 7.32
C LEU A 43 -42.68 35.34 7.02
N ARG A 44 -43.19 34.32 7.74
CA ARG A 44 -44.52 34.36 8.42
C ARG A 44 -44.90 33.05 9.15
N LYS A 45 -45.03 33.21 10.48
CA LYS A 45 -46.06 32.75 11.43
C LYS A 45 -46.42 31.25 11.52
N GLY A 46 -46.28 30.71 12.75
CA GLY A 46 -47.21 29.69 13.28
C GLY A 46 -46.69 28.81 14.42
N ALA A 47 -46.84 29.28 15.66
CA ALA A 47 -47.10 28.57 16.94
C ALA A 47 -46.45 27.20 17.29
N ALA A 48 -45.85 27.17 18.48
CA ALA A 48 -45.56 26.00 19.34
C ALA A 48 -46.88 25.40 19.93
N PRO A 49 -46.90 24.28 20.73
CA PRO A 49 -45.78 23.66 21.46
C PRO A 49 -45.75 22.11 21.63
N ALA A 50 -44.59 21.68 22.11
CA ALA A 50 -44.27 20.54 23.01
C ALA A 50 -45.26 19.38 23.23
N ARG A 51 -44.72 18.16 23.11
CA ARG A 51 -45.06 17.05 24.02
C ARG A 51 -43.88 16.08 24.19
N GLU A 52 -43.49 15.91 25.45
CA GLU A 52 -42.62 14.84 25.94
C GLU A 52 -43.18 13.45 25.59
N ARG A 53 -42.29 12.48 25.36
CA ARG A 53 -42.40 11.15 25.98
C ARG A 53 -41.07 10.41 25.97
N ARG A 54 -40.61 10.08 27.18
CA ARG A 54 -39.60 9.07 27.49
C ARG A 54 -40.05 7.69 26.99
N GLY A 55 -39.09 6.86 26.64
CA GLY A 55 -39.28 5.42 26.41
C GLY A 55 -37.94 4.73 26.17
N ARG A 56 -37.26 4.37 27.26
CA ARG A 56 -36.13 3.43 27.30
C ARG A 56 -36.72 2.11 27.80
N ASP A 57 -36.55 1.03 27.04
CA ASP A 57 -36.47 -0.38 27.48
C ASP A 57 -36.10 -1.22 26.24
N GLN A 58 -34.88 -1.78 26.17
CA GLN A 58 -34.54 -3.16 26.56
C GLN A 58 -35.42 -4.24 25.92
N SER A 59 -34.89 -4.88 24.87
CA SER A 59 -35.13 -6.30 24.59
C SER A 59 -33.88 -6.94 24.00
N THR A 60 -33.06 -7.49 24.89
CA THR A 60 -32.20 -8.64 24.63
C THR A 60 -33.06 -9.88 24.49
N LEU A 61 -33.02 -10.59 23.35
CA LEU A 61 -32.85 -12.05 23.29
C LEU A 61 -32.95 -12.60 21.84
N ARG A 62 -31.81 -13.15 21.41
CA ARG A 62 -31.64 -14.46 20.76
C ARG A 62 -32.03 -14.64 19.29
N SER A 63 -31.00 -14.76 18.46
CA SER A 63 -30.80 -15.93 17.60
C SER A 63 -29.28 -16.16 17.44
N GLU A 64 -28.64 -16.64 18.51
CA GLU A 64 -27.37 -17.37 18.38
C GLU A 64 -27.73 -18.73 17.78
N GLU A 65 -27.54 -18.84 16.47
CA GLU A 65 -27.65 -20.11 15.76
C GLU A 65 -26.41 -20.94 16.05
N TRP A 66 -26.59 -21.93 16.93
CA TRP A 66 -25.57 -22.86 17.39
C TRP A 66 -25.05 -23.73 16.23
N ASN A 67 -23.77 -23.61 15.89
CA ASN A 67 -23.12 -24.44 14.88
C ASN A 67 -22.40 -25.63 15.55
N PRO A 68 -22.82 -26.90 15.33
CA PRO A 68 -22.25 -28.07 15.99
C PRO A 68 -20.79 -28.39 15.65
N TRP A 69 -20.22 -27.74 14.62
CA TRP A 69 -18.90 -28.08 14.05
C TRP A 69 -17.80 -27.03 14.30
N GLU A 70 -18.11 -25.93 14.99
CA GLU A 70 -17.17 -24.82 15.24
C GLU A 70 -15.98 -25.23 16.14
N VAL A 71 -16.17 -26.24 16.98
CA VAL A 71 -15.14 -26.72 17.91
C VAL A 71 -14.19 -27.71 17.22
N ASP A 72 -14.72 -28.53 16.30
CA ASP A 72 -13.94 -29.54 15.59
C ASP A 72 -13.08 -28.92 14.48
N GLU A 73 -13.58 -27.93 13.72
CA GLU A 73 -12.78 -27.23 12.71
C GLU A 73 -11.65 -26.38 13.34
N LYS A 74 -11.92 -25.71 14.47
CA LYS A 74 -10.90 -24.96 15.22
C LYS A 74 -9.86 -25.90 15.83
N ASN A 75 -10.23 -27.10 16.28
CA ASN A 75 -9.29 -28.06 16.83
C ASN A 75 -8.48 -28.77 15.75
N GLU A 76 -9.05 -29.14 14.61
CA GLU A 76 -8.31 -29.75 13.50
C GLU A 76 -7.32 -28.77 12.84
N GLN A 77 -7.72 -27.51 12.62
CA GLN A 77 -6.81 -26.47 12.13
C GLN A 77 -5.71 -26.20 13.15
N ARG A 78 -6.04 -26.10 14.46
CA ARG A 78 -5.06 -25.87 15.52
C ARG A 78 -4.15 -27.08 15.74
N HIS A 79 -4.61 -28.31 15.51
CA HIS A 79 -3.80 -29.52 15.57
C HIS A 79 -2.89 -29.64 14.34
N ARG A 80 -3.37 -29.42 13.10
CA ARG A 80 -2.50 -29.38 11.92
C ARG A 80 -1.45 -28.26 12.02
N PHE A 81 -1.84 -27.08 12.52
CA PHE A 81 -0.93 -25.95 12.75
C PHE A 81 0.08 -26.23 13.88
N LYS A 82 -0.34 -26.88 14.97
CA LYS A 82 0.57 -27.32 16.04
C LYS A 82 1.53 -28.42 15.58
N THR A 83 1.08 -29.39 14.80
CA THR A 83 1.93 -30.49 14.33
C THR A 83 2.93 -30.00 13.28
N SER A 84 2.55 -29.08 12.38
CA SER A 84 3.48 -28.43 11.45
C SER A 84 4.45 -27.46 12.15
N LEU A 85 4.03 -26.73 13.19
CA LEU A 85 4.91 -25.93 14.06
C LEU A 85 5.84 -26.78 14.94
N GLN A 86 5.40 -27.96 15.40
CA GLN A 86 6.23 -28.87 16.21
C GLN A 86 7.29 -29.58 15.38
N ILE A 87 7.04 -29.82 14.09
CA ILE A 87 8.05 -30.37 13.16
C ILE A 87 9.09 -29.29 12.78
N LEU A 88 8.73 -28.00 12.82
CA LEU A 88 9.66 -26.89 12.57
C LEU A 88 10.40 -26.39 13.84
N ASN A 89 9.89 -26.67 15.04
CA ASN A 89 10.46 -26.24 16.32
C ASN A 89 11.26 -27.35 17.02
N LYS A 90 12.24 -27.94 16.33
CA LYS A 90 13.34 -28.61 17.05
C LYS A 90 14.32 -27.53 17.51
N PRO A 91 14.51 -27.30 18.82
CA PRO A 91 15.39 -26.25 19.30
C PRO A 91 16.85 -26.69 19.10
N THR A 92 17.48 -26.22 18.02
CA THR A 92 18.94 -26.15 17.95
C THR A 92 19.40 -25.08 18.94
N LYS A 93 20.04 -25.52 20.03
CA LYS A 93 20.75 -24.67 20.99
C LYS A 93 21.74 -23.76 20.24
N GLY A 94 21.56 -22.45 20.38
CA GLY A 94 22.49 -21.41 19.92
C GLY A 94 21.77 -20.10 19.63
N LYS A 95 21.60 -19.24 20.64
CA LYS A 95 21.08 -17.87 20.49
C LYS A 95 22.07 -17.02 19.69
N THR A 96 21.87 -16.91 18.38
CA THR A 96 22.33 -15.74 17.61
C THR A 96 21.10 -14.87 17.38
N ASP A 97 21.03 -13.76 18.10
CA ASP A 97 20.01 -12.73 17.96
C ASP A 97 20.27 -11.98 16.64
N PHE A 98 19.67 -12.44 15.55
CA PHE A 98 19.87 -11.85 14.22
C PHE A 98 19.01 -10.59 14.11
N ARG A 99 19.65 -9.43 14.04
CA ARG A 99 18.98 -8.12 14.05
C ARG A 99 19.10 -7.44 12.70
N VAL A 100 17.98 -6.94 12.18
CA VAL A 100 17.89 -6.21 10.91
C VAL A 100 17.17 -4.88 11.14
N GLN A 101 17.76 -3.78 10.68
CA GLN A 101 17.13 -2.46 10.72
C GLN A 101 16.69 -2.06 9.31
N ILE A 102 15.45 -1.64 9.19
CA ILE A 102 14.82 -1.27 7.93
C ILE A 102 14.66 0.25 7.89
N TRP A 103 15.21 0.90 6.86
CA TRP A 103 15.15 2.35 6.69
C TRP A 103 14.14 2.71 5.59
N GLY A 104 12.98 3.21 6.00
CA GLY A 104 11.85 3.54 5.15
C GLY A 104 11.93 4.93 4.52
N LYS A 105 12.24 5.04 3.23
CA LYS A 105 12.22 6.32 2.47
C LYS A 105 11.26 6.34 1.28
N ALA A 106 10.45 5.29 1.14
CA ALA A 106 9.38 5.20 0.17
C ALA A 106 8.09 4.71 0.84
N ALA A 107 6.94 5.12 0.30
CA ALA A 107 5.63 4.78 0.86
C ALA A 107 5.38 3.27 0.92
N ILE A 108 5.96 2.49 0.00
CA ILE A 108 5.92 1.02 0.03
C ILE A 108 6.46 0.43 1.34
N GLY A 109 7.30 1.17 2.07
CA GLY A 109 7.79 0.76 3.38
C GLY A 109 6.70 0.62 4.43
N LEU A 110 5.62 1.42 4.34
CA LEU A 110 4.47 1.26 5.22
C LEU A 110 3.69 -0.02 4.90
N TYR A 111 3.60 -0.40 3.62
CA TYR A 111 3.00 -1.70 3.27
C TYR A 111 3.83 -2.86 3.82
N LEU A 112 5.15 -2.83 3.63
CA LEU A 112 6.04 -3.84 4.20
C LEU A 112 5.86 -3.91 5.73
N TRP A 113 5.87 -2.78 6.43
CA TRP A 113 5.83 -2.77 7.88
C TRP A 113 4.45 -3.07 8.46
N GLU A 114 3.44 -2.27 8.12
CA GLU A 114 2.12 -2.33 8.76
C GLU A 114 1.28 -3.49 8.20
N HIS A 115 1.42 -3.86 6.91
CA HIS A 115 0.55 -4.88 6.30
C HIS A 115 1.18 -6.27 6.25
N ILE A 116 2.46 -6.38 5.90
CA ILE A 116 3.15 -7.67 5.79
C ILE A 116 3.69 -8.11 7.16
N PHE A 117 4.40 -7.21 7.84
CA PHE A 117 4.98 -7.49 9.15
C PHE A 117 3.99 -7.32 10.31
N GLU A 118 2.83 -6.69 10.06
CA GLU A 118 1.82 -6.38 11.08
C GLU A 118 2.42 -5.58 12.25
N GLY A 119 3.44 -4.77 11.94
CA GLY A 119 4.17 -3.96 12.90
C GLY A 119 3.45 -2.66 13.20
N SER A 120 3.39 -2.30 14.48
CA SER A 120 2.96 -0.98 14.91
C SER A 120 4.09 0.06 14.77
N LEU A 121 3.71 1.33 14.69
CA LEU A 121 4.63 2.46 14.58
C LEU A 121 4.33 3.47 15.69
N ASP A 122 5.38 3.97 16.33
CA ASP A 122 5.35 4.98 17.37
C ASP A 122 6.23 6.19 16.96
N PRO A 123 5.70 7.43 16.97
CA PRO A 123 4.30 7.78 17.21
C PRO A 123 3.35 7.26 16.12
N ALA A 124 2.07 7.10 16.48
CA ALA A 124 1.01 6.76 15.54
C ALA A 124 0.66 7.91 14.58
N ASP A 125 1.07 9.15 14.89
CA ASP A 125 0.83 10.32 14.07
C ASP A 125 1.59 10.23 12.74
N VAL A 126 0.85 10.15 11.64
CA VAL A 126 1.38 10.09 10.26
C VAL A 126 2.15 11.35 9.84
N THR A 127 1.99 12.46 10.57
CA THR A 127 2.68 13.74 10.31
C THR A 127 3.97 13.90 11.11
N ALA A 128 4.30 12.94 11.98
CA ALA A 128 5.51 12.97 12.79
C ALA A 128 6.79 13.02 11.93
N GLN A 129 7.83 13.68 12.45
CA GLN A 129 9.12 13.81 11.76
C GLN A 129 9.80 12.46 11.53
N TRP A 130 9.66 11.54 12.47
CA TRP A 130 10.00 10.14 12.30
C TRP A 130 9.03 9.26 13.09
N ARG A 131 8.92 8.01 12.68
CA ARG A 131 8.16 6.95 13.32
C ARG A 131 9.02 5.70 13.35
N GLU A 132 8.95 4.96 14.45
CA GLU A 132 9.75 3.77 14.69
C GLU A 132 8.86 2.59 15.06
N GLY A 133 9.32 1.38 14.75
CA GLY A 133 8.63 0.15 15.11
C GLY A 133 9.62 -0.96 15.36
N ASN A 134 9.23 -1.92 16.21
CA ASN A 134 10.01 -3.13 16.45
C ASN A 134 9.09 -4.35 16.37
N THR A 135 9.55 -5.42 15.74
CA THR A 135 8.82 -6.70 15.67
C THR A 135 9.79 -7.86 15.58
N ILE A 136 9.32 -9.06 15.89
CA ILE A 136 10.12 -10.30 15.85
C ILE A 136 9.42 -11.27 14.92
N VAL A 137 10.14 -11.78 13.92
CA VAL A 137 9.66 -12.81 13.00
C VAL A 137 10.60 -14.01 13.09
N GLY A 138 10.10 -15.12 13.61
CA GLY A 138 10.92 -16.29 13.90
C GLY A 138 12.00 -15.97 14.93
N ARG A 139 13.26 -16.00 14.50
CA ARG A 139 14.44 -15.65 15.32
C ARG A 139 15.04 -14.28 14.98
N THR A 140 14.42 -13.55 14.05
CA THR A 140 14.94 -12.29 13.55
C THR A 140 14.23 -11.13 14.22
N HIS A 141 15.02 -10.22 14.80
CA HIS A 141 14.55 -8.97 15.37
C HIS A 141 14.62 -7.87 14.32
N TYR A 142 13.48 -7.29 13.99
CA TYR A 142 13.36 -6.19 13.05
C TYR A 142 13.09 -4.89 13.78
N SER A 143 13.85 -3.85 13.44
CA SER A 143 13.51 -2.47 13.74
C SER A 143 13.24 -1.73 12.44
N PHE A 144 12.28 -0.80 12.46
CA PHE A 144 11.90 -0.01 11.30
C PHE A 144 11.86 1.46 11.68
N ILE A 145 12.41 2.30 10.81
CA ILE A 145 12.42 3.75 10.98
C ILE A 145 12.00 4.41 9.66
N THR A 146 11.06 5.34 9.73
CA THR A 146 10.54 6.06 8.55
C THR A 146 10.14 7.48 8.91
N GLY A 147 10.05 8.36 7.91
CA GLY A 147 9.58 9.75 8.09
C GLY A 147 10.44 10.79 7.37
N PRO A 148 9.97 12.05 7.30
CA PRO A 148 10.68 13.12 6.62
C PRO A 148 12.01 13.49 7.29
N GLY A 149 12.09 13.45 8.62
CA GLY A 149 13.28 13.76 9.41
C GLY A 149 14.34 12.65 9.41
N VAL A 150 14.02 11.47 8.91
CA VAL A 150 15.00 10.37 8.75
C VAL A 150 15.91 10.70 7.59
N VAL A 151 17.12 11.18 7.87
CA VAL A 151 18.13 11.57 6.88
C VAL A 151 19.48 10.88 7.18
N PRO A 152 20.32 10.66 6.16
CA PRO A 152 21.60 9.98 6.35
C PRO A 152 22.47 10.62 7.44
N GLY A 153 22.90 9.83 8.44
CA GLY A 153 23.78 10.29 9.52
C GLY A 153 23.10 10.93 10.73
N TYR A 154 21.76 11.04 10.76
CA TYR A 154 21.03 11.70 11.85
C TYR A 154 20.24 10.74 12.75
N PHE A 155 20.43 9.43 12.60
CA PHE A 155 19.81 8.40 13.45
C PHE A 155 20.83 7.32 13.80
N SER A 156 20.61 6.59 14.90
CA SER A 156 21.52 5.56 15.37
C SER A 156 21.45 4.31 14.50
N VAL A 157 22.61 3.87 14.02
CA VAL A 157 22.79 2.59 13.31
C VAL A 157 23.30 1.57 14.32
N ASP A 158 22.37 0.92 15.00
CA ASP A 158 22.68 0.01 16.13
C ASP A 158 22.80 -1.46 15.70
N VAL A 159 22.82 -1.73 14.38
CA VAL A 159 22.89 -3.08 13.81
C VAL A 159 23.75 -3.13 12.57
N ASN A 160 24.28 -4.32 12.28
CA ASN A 160 25.16 -4.54 11.14
C ASN A 160 24.41 -4.92 9.84
N ASN A 161 23.11 -5.19 9.92
CA ASN A 161 22.28 -5.64 8.80
C ASN A 161 21.20 -4.60 8.49
N VAL A 162 21.20 -4.07 7.27
CA VAL A 162 20.28 -3.01 6.88
C VAL A 162 19.49 -3.37 5.62
N VAL A 163 18.21 -3.01 5.63
CA VAL A 163 17.36 -2.99 4.44
C VAL A 163 16.95 -1.54 4.14
N LEU A 164 17.30 -1.04 2.96
CA LEU A 164 16.82 0.27 2.50
C LEU A 164 15.52 0.13 1.72
N ILE A 165 14.54 0.98 1.98
CA ILE A 165 13.32 1.05 1.17
C ILE A 165 13.33 2.36 0.38
N LEU A 166 13.50 2.26 -0.94
CA LEU A 166 13.79 3.38 -1.82
C LEU A 166 12.70 3.59 -2.89
N ASN A 167 12.62 4.82 -3.39
CA ASN A 167 11.71 5.19 -4.47
C ASN A 167 12.52 5.54 -5.72
N GLY A 168 12.37 4.73 -6.76
CA GLY A 168 13.01 4.92 -8.07
C GLY A 168 12.02 5.26 -9.19
N ARG A 169 10.77 5.62 -8.86
CA ARG A 169 9.68 5.79 -9.85
C ARG A 169 9.95 6.90 -10.88
N GLU A 170 10.65 7.95 -10.48
CA GLU A 170 10.93 9.13 -11.33
C GLU A 170 12.34 9.67 -11.07
N LYS A 171 12.89 10.44 -12.03
CA LYS A 171 14.28 10.94 -12.00
C LYS A 171 14.63 11.69 -10.71
N ALA A 172 13.73 12.54 -10.21
CA ALA A 172 13.96 13.27 -8.96
C ALA A 172 14.09 12.31 -7.75
N LYS A 173 13.27 11.25 -7.70
CA LYS A 173 13.33 10.24 -6.63
C LYS A 173 14.56 9.37 -6.74
N VAL A 174 14.98 9.01 -7.96
CA VAL A 174 16.25 8.31 -8.23
C VAL A 174 17.44 9.08 -7.67
N PHE A 175 17.48 10.40 -7.82
CA PHE A 175 18.54 11.23 -7.24
C PHE A 175 18.61 11.07 -5.71
N TYR A 176 17.47 11.19 -5.01
CA TYR A 176 17.42 11.00 -3.56
C TYR A 176 17.76 9.57 -3.13
N ALA A 177 17.25 8.56 -3.84
CA ALA A 177 17.56 7.16 -3.57
C ALA A 177 19.07 6.86 -3.71
N THR A 178 19.71 7.47 -4.71
CA THR A 178 21.16 7.35 -4.93
C THR A 178 21.96 7.90 -3.75
N GLN A 179 21.54 8.99 -3.12
CA GLN A 179 22.23 9.53 -1.93
C GLN A 179 22.21 8.55 -0.76
N TRP A 180 21.08 7.86 -0.55
CA TRP A 180 20.96 6.80 0.48
C TRP A 180 21.86 5.60 0.18
N LEU A 181 21.94 5.17 -1.09
CA LEU A 181 22.82 4.07 -1.50
C LEU A 181 24.29 4.41 -1.30
N LEU A 182 24.71 5.62 -1.66
CA LEU A 182 26.09 6.08 -1.45
C LEU A 182 26.44 6.14 0.04
N TYR A 183 25.53 6.64 0.87
CA TYR A 183 25.72 6.66 2.32
C TYR A 183 25.85 5.24 2.90
N ALA A 184 24.93 4.33 2.55
CA ALA A 184 24.99 2.94 3.02
C ALA A 184 26.24 2.22 2.49
N GLN A 185 26.64 2.46 1.25
CA GLN A 185 27.88 1.93 0.67
C GLN A 185 29.11 2.39 1.46
N ASN A 186 29.17 3.67 1.85
CA ASN A 186 30.26 4.17 2.70
C ASN A 186 30.27 3.50 4.08
N LEU A 187 29.11 3.23 4.68
CA LEU A 187 29.01 2.49 5.93
C LEU A 187 29.50 1.03 5.79
N VAL A 188 29.22 0.38 4.66
CA VAL A 188 29.77 -0.95 4.36
C VAL A 188 31.29 -0.91 4.19
N GLN A 189 31.81 0.09 3.45
CA GLN A 189 33.25 0.26 3.23
C GLN A 189 34.02 0.56 4.51
N THR A 190 33.40 1.29 5.45
CA THR A 190 33.96 1.60 6.77
C THR A 190 33.67 0.52 7.82
N GLN A 191 33.14 -0.63 7.40
CA GLN A 191 32.82 -1.79 8.25
C GLN A 191 31.81 -1.50 9.37
N GLN A 192 31.02 -0.43 9.26
CA GLN A 192 29.90 -0.14 10.15
C GLN A 192 28.65 -0.97 9.79
N LEU A 193 28.52 -1.37 8.53
CA LEU A 193 27.51 -2.31 8.05
C LEU A 193 28.18 -3.54 7.47
N GLN A 194 27.67 -4.72 7.79
CA GLN A 194 28.10 -5.98 7.20
C GLN A 194 27.27 -6.33 5.97
N HIS A 195 25.95 -6.13 6.06
CA HIS A 195 25.02 -6.59 5.03
C HIS A 195 24.00 -5.52 4.64
N LEU A 196 23.74 -5.41 3.35
CA LEU A 196 22.85 -4.41 2.76
C LEU A 196 21.90 -5.04 1.74
N ALA A 197 20.61 -4.85 1.94
CA ALA A 197 19.56 -5.18 0.98
C ALA A 197 18.72 -3.94 0.63
N VAL A 198 18.00 -4.00 -0.49
CA VAL A 198 17.16 -2.90 -0.97
C VAL A 198 15.79 -3.42 -1.36
N VAL A 199 14.72 -2.76 -0.90
CA VAL A 199 13.37 -2.84 -1.46
C VAL A 199 13.15 -1.59 -2.31
N LEU A 200 13.00 -1.75 -3.62
CA LEU A 200 12.88 -0.66 -4.56
C LEU A 200 11.46 -0.57 -5.12
N LEU A 201 10.77 0.53 -4.83
CA LEU A 201 9.63 0.97 -5.64
C LEU A 201 10.17 1.45 -6.99
N GLY A 202 10.18 0.55 -7.97
CA GLY A 202 10.77 0.77 -9.29
C GLY A 202 9.98 1.74 -10.17
N SER A 203 10.55 2.02 -11.34
CA SER A 203 9.84 2.68 -12.44
C SER A 203 8.66 1.83 -12.92
N GLU A 204 7.50 2.44 -13.14
CA GLU A 204 6.33 1.76 -13.72
C GLU A 204 6.57 1.27 -15.16
N GLN A 205 7.61 1.79 -15.82
CA GLN A 205 8.10 1.37 -17.14
C GLN A 205 9.32 0.44 -17.05
N CYS A 206 9.71 0.04 -15.83
CA CYS A 206 10.82 -0.87 -15.54
C CYS A 206 12.23 -0.38 -15.96
N SER A 207 12.40 0.92 -16.13
CA SER A 207 13.68 1.59 -16.32
C SER A 207 14.45 1.77 -15.00
N ASN A 208 15.07 0.68 -14.52
CA ASN A 208 15.77 0.63 -13.23
C ASN A 208 17.30 0.50 -13.36
N GLU A 209 17.88 0.73 -14.55
CA GLU A 209 19.30 0.53 -14.90
C GLU A 209 20.26 1.24 -13.94
N TRP A 210 19.84 2.38 -13.38
CA TRP A 210 20.65 3.22 -12.49
C TRP A 210 21.09 2.51 -11.19
N ILE A 211 20.33 1.51 -10.70
CA ILE A 211 20.70 0.79 -9.48
C ILE A 211 21.75 -0.28 -9.73
N SER A 212 21.94 -0.70 -10.98
CA SER A 212 22.80 -1.84 -11.35
C SER A 212 24.21 -1.74 -10.77
N ARG A 213 24.83 -0.55 -10.80
CA ARG A 213 26.17 -0.30 -10.25
C ARG A 213 26.32 -0.53 -8.74
N PHE A 214 25.21 -0.55 -8.01
CA PHE A 214 25.21 -0.77 -6.57
C PHE A 214 25.04 -2.24 -6.19
N LEU A 215 24.64 -3.11 -7.14
CA LEU A 215 24.47 -4.54 -6.89
C LEU A 215 25.82 -5.23 -6.70
N ARG A 216 25.90 -6.17 -5.77
CA ARG A 216 27.11 -6.94 -5.45
C ARG A 216 27.66 -7.69 -6.66
N ARG A 217 26.79 -8.27 -7.49
CA ARG A 217 27.19 -8.92 -8.75
C ARG A 217 27.94 -8.01 -9.74
N ASN A 218 27.81 -6.69 -9.58
CA ASN A 218 28.45 -5.67 -10.40
C ASN A 218 29.54 -4.90 -9.62
N GLY A 219 30.01 -5.43 -8.48
CA GLY A 219 31.04 -4.81 -7.65
C GLY A 219 30.53 -3.78 -6.63
N GLY A 220 29.20 -3.65 -6.45
CA GLY A 220 28.60 -2.79 -5.44
C GLY A 220 28.39 -3.46 -4.08
N SER A 221 27.69 -2.78 -3.17
CA SER A 221 27.47 -3.25 -1.79
C SER A 221 26.10 -3.89 -1.53
N VAL A 222 25.13 -3.74 -2.44
CA VAL A 222 23.77 -4.28 -2.29
C VAL A 222 23.76 -5.77 -2.63
N GLU A 223 23.52 -6.61 -1.63
CA GLU A 223 23.51 -8.07 -1.76
C GLU A 223 22.21 -8.59 -2.37
N LEU A 224 21.09 -7.97 -1.98
CA LEU A 224 19.74 -8.40 -2.33
C LEU A 224 18.92 -7.21 -2.79
N LEU A 225 18.18 -7.38 -3.88
CA LEU A 225 17.25 -6.40 -4.41
C LEU A 225 15.84 -7.01 -4.50
N PHE A 226 14.89 -6.44 -3.79
CA PHE A 226 13.46 -6.71 -3.93
C PHE A 226 12.85 -5.61 -4.79
N LEU A 227 12.36 -5.94 -5.98
CA LEU A 227 11.92 -4.98 -6.98
C LEU A 227 10.40 -5.02 -7.14
N VAL A 228 9.76 -3.85 -7.00
CA VAL A 228 8.33 -3.68 -7.29
C VAL A 228 8.08 -3.66 -8.80
N TYR A 229 7.00 -4.31 -9.22
CA TYR A 229 6.60 -4.64 -10.60
C TYR A 229 7.36 -5.82 -11.22
N ASP A 230 6.78 -6.40 -12.27
CA ASP A 230 7.47 -7.40 -13.08
C ASP A 230 8.70 -6.79 -13.73
N SER A 231 9.83 -7.49 -13.68
CA SER A 231 11.07 -7.03 -14.27
C SER A 231 11.87 -8.20 -14.78
N PRO A 232 12.48 -8.11 -15.98
CA PRO A 232 13.32 -9.18 -16.53
C PRO A 232 14.55 -9.48 -15.68
N TRP A 233 14.87 -8.62 -14.70
CA TRP A 233 16.02 -8.81 -13.81
C TRP A 233 15.77 -9.81 -12.69
N VAL A 234 14.51 -10.13 -12.38
CA VAL A 234 14.16 -11.06 -11.30
C VAL A 234 14.69 -12.45 -11.65
N ASN A 235 15.56 -12.97 -10.79
CA ASN A 235 16.23 -14.24 -10.98
C ASN A 235 16.11 -15.19 -9.77
N ASP A 236 15.41 -14.76 -8.72
CA ASP A 236 15.22 -15.52 -7.47
C ASP A 236 16.53 -15.94 -6.77
N VAL A 237 17.63 -15.23 -7.04
CA VAL A 237 18.94 -15.44 -6.40
C VAL A 237 19.38 -14.20 -5.65
N ASP A 238 19.55 -13.07 -6.36
CA ASP A 238 19.94 -11.78 -5.78
C ASP A 238 18.92 -10.68 -6.10
N VAL A 239 18.05 -10.91 -7.09
CA VAL A 239 16.95 -10.01 -7.45
C VAL A 239 15.63 -10.77 -7.37
N PHE A 240 14.75 -10.30 -6.48
CA PHE A 240 13.45 -10.88 -6.17
C PHE A 240 12.34 -9.91 -6.52
N GLN A 241 11.16 -10.42 -6.85
CA GLN A 241 9.98 -9.58 -7.02
C GLN A 241 9.35 -9.21 -5.68
N TRP A 242 8.81 -7.99 -5.58
CA TRP A 242 8.02 -7.50 -4.48
C TRP A 242 6.69 -6.94 -4.98
N PRO A 243 5.56 -7.14 -4.28
CA PRO A 243 4.29 -6.53 -4.67
C PRO A 243 4.28 -5.01 -4.45
N LEU A 244 3.43 -4.31 -5.20
CA LEU A 244 3.13 -2.90 -5.00
C LEU A 244 2.34 -2.64 -3.71
N GLY A 245 1.51 -3.59 -3.28
CA GLY A 245 0.70 -3.45 -2.07
C GLY A 245 -0.40 -2.39 -2.18
N VAL A 246 -0.77 -1.77 -1.06
CA VAL A 246 -1.85 -0.76 -0.97
C VAL A 246 -1.31 0.67 -1.06
N ALA A 247 -2.19 1.64 -1.31
CA ALA A 247 -1.81 3.04 -1.29
C ALA A 247 -1.39 3.49 0.11
N THR A 248 -0.58 4.55 0.17
CA THR A 248 -0.14 5.16 1.43
C THR A 248 -1.32 5.46 2.35
N ASN A 249 -1.22 5.09 3.62
CA ASN A 249 -2.24 5.26 4.67
C ASN A 249 -3.54 4.49 4.44
N PHE A 250 -3.59 3.53 3.51
CA PHE A 250 -4.70 2.59 3.46
C PHE A 250 -4.64 1.66 4.69
N PRO A 251 -5.74 1.47 5.44
CA PRO A 251 -5.70 0.79 6.72
C PRO A 251 -5.47 -0.72 6.56
N VAL A 252 -4.91 -1.32 7.60
CA VAL A 252 -4.99 -2.77 7.78
C VAL A 252 -6.42 -3.11 8.17
N VAL A 253 -7.04 -4.05 7.46
CA VAL A 253 -8.45 -4.42 7.64
C VAL A 253 -8.53 -5.85 8.13
N GLU A 254 -9.25 -6.05 9.23
CA GLU A 254 -9.57 -7.38 9.73
C GLU A 254 -10.86 -7.91 9.10
N ALA A 255 -10.85 -9.19 8.75
CA ALA A 255 -12.03 -9.85 8.23
C ALA A 255 -13.14 -9.87 9.29
N SER A 256 -14.34 -9.44 8.91
CA SER A 256 -15.51 -9.44 9.79
C SER A 256 -16.60 -10.35 9.25
N TRP A 257 -17.49 -10.80 10.15
CA TRP A 257 -18.62 -11.65 9.77
C TRP A 257 -19.52 -10.95 8.73
N SER A 258 -19.78 -9.66 8.91
CA SER A 258 -20.62 -8.86 8.00
C SER A 258 -19.97 -8.66 6.62
N MET A 259 -18.66 -8.50 6.54
CA MET A 259 -17.93 -8.41 5.26
C MET A 259 -18.11 -9.66 4.40
N LEU A 260 -18.19 -10.83 5.05
CA LEU A 260 -18.36 -12.11 4.41
C LEU A 260 -19.80 -12.38 4.00
N HIS A 261 -20.74 -12.26 4.95
CA HIS A 261 -22.10 -12.82 4.81
C HIS A 261 -23.13 -11.85 4.25
N ASN A 262 -22.92 -10.53 4.37
CA ASN A 262 -23.92 -9.57 3.90
C ASN A 262 -24.04 -9.60 2.38
N GLU A 263 -25.28 -9.52 1.88
CA GLU A 263 -25.52 -9.23 0.49
C GLU A 263 -24.99 -7.83 0.13
N ARG A 264 -24.36 -7.71 -1.04
CA ARG A 264 -23.72 -6.48 -1.49
C ARG A 264 -24.63 -5.80 -2.52
N PRO A 265 -24.98 -4.52 -2.34
CA PRO A 265 -25.92 -3.84 -3.24
C PRO A 265 -25.36 -3.57 -4.64
N TYR A 266 -24.04 -3.62 -4.82
CA TYR A 266 -23.39 -3.38 -6.11
C TYR A 266 -22.69 -4.64 -6.62
N LEU A 267 -22.80 -4.89 -7.93
CA LEU A 267 -22.06 -5.99 -8.57
C LEU A 267 -20.58 -5.65 -8.67
N CYS A 268 -20.24 -4.37 -8.90
CA CYS A 268 -18.86 -3.95 -9.04
C CYS A 268 -18.61 -2.53 -8.53
N ASN A 269 -17.34 -2.14 -8.40
CA ASN A 269 -16.96 -0.75 -8.21
C ASN A 269 -15.79 -0.33 -9.09
N PHE A 270 -15.75 0.96 -9.40
CA PHE A 270 -14.58 1.63 -9.97
C PHE A 270 -14.51 3.08 -9.48
N LEU A 271 -13.44 3.39 -8.76
CA LEU A 271 -13.13 4.75 -8.32
C LEU A 271 -11.73 5.12 -8.79
N GLY A 272 -11.60 6.24 -9.51
CA GLY A 272 -10.29 6.68 -9.98
C GLY A 272 -10.32 7.78 -11.03
N THR A 273 -9.12 8.29 -11.32
CA THR A 273 -8.92 9.27 -12.41
C THR A 273 -8.95 8.56 -13.76
N VAL A 274 -9.76 9.05 -14.70
CA VAL A 274 -9.88 8.53 -16.06
C VAL A 274 -9.08 9.44 -16.99
N TYR A 275 -8.03 8.90 -17.59
CA TYR A 275 -7.20 9.62 -18.54
C TYR A 275 -7.65 9.32 -19.98
N GLU A 276 -7.50 10.28 -20.88
CA GLU A 276 -7.73 10.04 -22.30
C GLU A 276 -6.81 8.93 -22.84
N ASN A 277 -7.31 8.18 -23.83
CA ASN A 277 -6.58 7.08 -24.47
C ASN A 277 -6.02 6.04 -23.49
N SER A 278 -6.68 5.84 -22.35
CA SER A 278 -6.30 4.86 -21.34
C SER A 278 -7.28 3.69 -21.25
N SER A 279 -6.82 2.58 -20.67
CA SER A 279 -7.69 1.45 -20.32
C SER A 279 -8.88 1.87 -19.44
N ARG A 280 -8.66 2.86 -18.56
CA ARG A 280 -9.74 3.41 -17.71
C ARG A 280 -10.84 4.05 -18.55
N GLN A 281 -10.49 4.73 -19.65
CA GLN A 281 -11.48 5.27 -20.58
C GLN A 281 -12.25 4.15 -21.29
N ALA A 282 -11.54 3.11 -21.74
CA ALA A 282 -12.17 1.95 -22.37
C ALA A 282 -13.17 1.26 -21.41
N LEU A 283 -12.78 1.04 -20.16
CA LEU A 283 -13.66 0.51 -19.11
C LEU A 283 -14.91 1.39 -18.92
N MET A 284 -14.72 2.70 -18.78
CA MET A 284 -15.83 3.64 -18.58
C MET A 284 -16.78 3.69 -19.77
N ASN A 285 -16.27 3.53 -21.00
CA ASN A 285 -17.10 3.47 -22.19
C ASN A 285 -17.99 2.21 -22.18
N ILE A 286 -17.44 1.04 -21.80
CA ILE A 286 -18.20 -0.20 -21.67
C ILE A 286 -19.29 -0.07 -20.59
N LEU A 287 -18.95 0.46 -19.42
CA LEU A 287 -19.93 0.64 -18.33
C LEU A 287 -21.11 1.54 -18.74
N LYS A 288 -20.85 2.59 -19.52
CA LYS A 288 -21.88 3.53 -20.01
C LYS A 288 -22.73 2.97 -21.14
N GLN A 289 -22.14 2.19 -22.05
CA GLN A 289 -22.84 1.67 -23.23
C GLN A 289 -23.99 0.71 -22.87
N ASP A 290 -23.77 -0.14 -21.87
CA ASP A 290 -24.72 -1.19 -21.50
C ASP A 290 -25.63 -0.80 -20.32
N GLY A 291 -25.54 0.44 -19.81
CA GLY A 291 -26.23 0.87 -18.58
C GLY A 291 -25.77 0.13 -17.31
N ASN A 292 -24.62 -0.55 -17.39
CA ASN A 292 -24.01 -1.31 -16.31
C ASN A 292 -23.43 -0.40 -15.22
N ASP A 293 -23.23 0.89 -15.52
CA ASP A 293 -22.88 1.92 -14.55
C ASP A 293 -23.87 2.01 -13.38
N LYS A 294 -25.15 1.67 -13.59
CA LYS A 294 -26.17 1.63 -12.53
C LYS A 294 -26.04 0.45 -11.58
N LEU A 295 -25.37 -0.62 -12.01
CA LEU A 295 -25.15 -1.84 -11.23
C LEU A 295 -23.88 -1.75 -10.37
N CYS A 296 -23.05 -0.73 -10.61
CA CYS A 296 -21.75 -0.60 -10.01
C CYS A 296 -21.59 0.72 -9.28
N TRP A 297 -20.79 0.73 -8.22
CA TRP A 297 -20.38 1.95 -7.56
C TRP A 297 -19.28 2.62 -8.39
N VAL A 298 -19.65 3.62 -9.20
CA VAL A 298 -18.70 4.32 -10.06
C VAL A 298 -18.49 5.76 -9.58
N SER A 299 -17.23 6.12 -9.32
CA SER A 299 -16.83 7.50 -9.04
C SER A 299 -15.57 7.83 -9.83
N ALA A 300 -15.77 8.27 -11.07
CA ALA A 300 -14.70 8.70 -11.96
C ALA A 300 -14.43 10.21 -11.80
N ARG A 301 -13.15 10.59 -11.91
CA ARG A 301 -12.71 11.99 -11.97
C ARG A 301 -11.83 12.21 -13.19
N GLU A 302 -11.86 13.40 -13.77
CA GLU A 302 -11.03 13.74 -14.93
C GLU A 302 -9.58 14.04 -14.52
N GLN A 303 -9.37 14.62 -13.34
CA GLN A 303 -8.06 15.01 -12.85
C GLN A 303 -7.71 14.33 -11.53
N TRP A 304 -6.43 14.02 -11.36
CA TRP A 304 -5.91 13.53 -10.08
C TRP A 304 -5.71 14.71 -9.12
N GLN A 305 -6.18 14.57 -7.89
CA GLN A 305 -5.99 15.58 -6.85
C GLN A 305 -5.04 15.05 -5.78
N PRO A 306 -4.04 15.85 -5.35
CA PRO A 306 -3.24 15.51 -4.19
C PRO A 306 -4.10 15.62 -2.94
N GLN A 307 -3.95 14.66 -2.03
CA GLN A 307 -4.64 14.55 -0.73
C GLN A 307 -6.07 14.01 -0.80
N GLU A 308 -6.17 12.68 -0.63
CA GLU A 308 -7.41 11.97 -0.32
C GLU A 308 -8.00 12.54 0.99
N THR A 309 -9.29 12.86 1.01
CA THR A 309 -9.98 13.30 2.23
C THR A 309 -10.45 12.10 3.02
N ASN A 310 -10.63 12.21 4.34
CA ASN A 310 -11.24 11.13 5.14
C ASN A 310 -12.60 10.69 4.58
N LYS A 311 -13.36 11.63 4.00
CA LYS A 311 -14.64 11.35 3.34
C LYS A 311 -14.45 10.54 2.04
N SER A 312 -13.50 10.90 1.19
CA SER A 312 -13.25 10.17 -0.06
C SER A 312 -12.65 8.79 0.21
N LEU A 313 -11.74 8.68 1.18
CA LEU A 313 -11.23 7.40 1.65
C LEU A 313 -12.36 6.51 2.19
N LYS A 314 -13.23 7.05 3.05
CA LYS A 314 -14.38 6.29 3.58
C LYS A 314 -15.33 5.84 2.47
N SER A 315 -15.65 6.73 1.53
CA SER A 315 -16.45 6.41 0.34
C SER A 315 -15.83 5.28 -0.48
N TYR A 316 -14.51 5.28 -0.65
CA TYR A 316 -13.79 4.21 -1.35
C TYR A 316 -13.85 2.88 -0.58
N GLN A 317 -13.61 2.89 0.73
CA GLN A 317 -13.74 1.70 1.58
C GLN A 317 -15.17 1.13 1.55
N ASP A 318 -16.18 2.00 1.58
CA ASP A 318 -17.57 1.59 1.48
C ASP A 318 -17.87 0.97 0.11
N ALA A 319 -17.32 1.51 -0.98
CA ALA A 319 -17.45 0.91 -2.30
C ALA A 319 -16.82 -0.50 -2.37
N LEU A 320 -15.64 -0.71 -1.75
CA LEU A 320 -15.01 -2.02 -1.67
C LEU A 320 -15.85 -3.01 -0.83
N LEU A 321 -16.38 -2.55 0.31
CA LEU A 321 -17.20 -3.37 1.20
C LEU A 321 -18.57 -3.73 0.60
N GLN A 322 -19.16 -2.83 -0.19
CA GLN A 322 -20.52 -2.95 -0.73
C GLN A 322 -20.58 -3.49 -2.16
N SER A 323 -19.45 -3.84 -2.77
CA SER A 323 -19.39 -4.36 -4.14
C SER A 323 -18.80 -5.76 -4.23
N ASP A 324 -19.41 -6.67 -5.00
CA ASP A 324 -18.91 -8.03 -5.19
C ASP A 324 -17.56 -8.05 -5.91
N LEU A 325 -17.42 -7.23 -6.95
CA LEU A 325 -16.23 -7.13 -7.79
C LEU A 325 -15.58 -5.74 -7.66
N THR A 326 -14.27 -5.68 -7.87
CA THR A 326 -13.53 -4.42 -8.00
C THR A 326 -12.81 -4.37 -9.33
N LEU A 327 -13.16 -3.38 -10.16
CA LEU A 327 -12.60 -3.25 -11.50
C LEU A 327 -11.22 -2.59 -11.43
N CYS A 328 -10.18 -3.30 -11.90
CA CYS A 328 -8.78 -2.92 -11.81
C CYS A 328 -8.16 -2.71 -13.21
N PRO A 329 -8.53 -1.63 -13.93
CA PRO A 329 -7.90 -1.29 -15.21
C PRO A 329 -6.45 -0.90 -15.04
N ALA A 330 -5.64 -1.31 -16.00
CA ALA A 330 -4.23 -0.98 -16.05
C ALA A 330 -4.03 0.55 -16.05
N GLY A 331 -3.02 0.99 -15.32
CA GLY A 331 -2.53 2.36 -15.33
C GLY A 331 -1.32 2.49 -16.24
N VAL A 332 -0.30 3.21 -15.77
CA VAL A 332 1.03 3.19 -16.40
C VAL A 332 1.65 1.79 -16.26
N ASN A 333 1.42 1.12 -15.12
CA ASN A 333 1.68 -0.30 -14.92
C ASN A 333 0.35 -1.09 -14.77
N THR A 334 0.39 -2.38 -15.10
CA THR A 334 -0.72 -3.31 -14.91
C THR A 334 -1.05 -3.51 -13.43
N GLU A 335 -0.03 -3.62 -12.58
CA GLU A 335 -0.20 -3.75 -11.15
C GLU A 335 -0.63 -2.41 -10.53
N CYS A 336 -1.69 -2.43 -9.71
CA CYS A 336 -2.19 -1.21 -9.06
C CYS A 336 -2.66 -1.49 -7.63
N TYR A 337 -2.64 -0.44 -6.79
CA TYR A 337 -3.03 -0.53 -5.37
C TYR A 337 -4.41 -1.16 -5.16
N ARG A 338 -5.34 -0.87 -6.08
CA ARG A 338 -6.73 -1.34 -6.02
C ARG A 338 -6.86 -2.86 -5.95
N ILE A 339 -5.92 -3.60 -6.55
CA ILE A 339 -5.93 -5.07 -6.49
C ILE A 339 -5.84 -5.54 -5.04
N TYR A 340 -4.86 -5.03 -4.31
CA TYR A 340 -4.59 -5.38 -2.91
C TYR A 340 -5.65 -4.81 -1.96
N GLU A 341 -6.11 -3.60 -2.21
CA GLU A 341 -7.15 -2.93 -1.43
C GLU A 341 -8.48 -3.67 -1.53
N ALA A 342 -8.84 -4.17 -2.72
CA ALA A 342 -10.02 -4.99 -2.94
C ALA A 342 -9.93 -6.33 -2.21
N CYS A 343 -8.75 -6.96 -2.22
CA CYS A 343 -8.49 -8.18 -1.45
C CYS A 343 -8.76 -7.96 0.05
N SER A 344 -8.35 -6.83 0.63
CA SER A 344 -8.58 -6.50 2.05
C SER A 344 -10.06 -6.46 2.46
N TYR A 345 -10.97 -6.20 1.52
CA TYR A 345 -12.42 -6.10 1.75
C TYR A 345 -13.21 -7.28 1.18
N GLY A 346 -12.52 -8.30 0.64
CA GLY A 346 -13.16 -9.44 0.00
C GLY A 346 -13.93 -9.05 -1.27
N SER A 347 -13.62 -7.94 -1.92
CA SER A 347 -14.17 -7.61 -3.24
C SER A 347 -13.26 -8.20 -4.31
N VAL A 348 -13.78 -9.05 -5.19
CA VAL A 348 -12.93 -9.82 -6.10
C VAL A 348 -12.34 -8.91 -7.18
N PRO A 349 -11.00 -8.84 -7.32
CA PRO A 349 -10.39 -8.06 -8.38
C PRO A 349 -10.72 -8.62 -9.76
N VAL A 350 -11.25 -7.75 -10.64
CA VAL A 350 -11.30 -7.98 -12.09
C VAL A 350 -10.12 -7.22 -12.68
N VAL A 351 -9.08 -7.95 -13.05
CA VAL A 351 -7.76 -7.40 -13.37
C VAL A 351 -7.51 -7.50 -14.86
N GLU A 352 -7.15 -6.38 -15.47
CA GLU A 352 -6.74 -6.36 -16.86
C GLU A 352 -5.33 -6.96 -17.00
N ASP A 353 -5.25 -8.16 -17.55
CA ASP A 353 -4.03 -8.94 -17.72
C ASP A 353 -3.34 -8.61 -19.05
N VAL A 354 -2.91 -7.36 -19.17
CA VAL A 354 -2.23 -6.82 -20.36
C VAL A 354 -0.92 -6.15 -19.97
N MET A 355 0.14 -6.40 -20.73
CA MET A 355 1.41 -5.71 -20.52
C MET A 355 1.27 -4.24 -20.94
N THR A 356 1.64 -3.32 -20.04
CA THR A 356 1.68 -1.90 -20.37
C THR A 356 2.98 -1.51 -21.08
N ALA A 357 3.05 -0.29 -21.61
CA ALA A 357 4.26 0.20 -22.27
C ALA A 357 5.45 0.25 -21.29
N GLY A 358 6.64 -0.13 -21.77
CA GLY A 358 7.88 -0.16 -21.00
C GLY A 358 8.72 -1.40 -21.32
N SER A 359 9.72 -1.67 -20.48
CA SER A 359 10.55 -2.87 -20.53
C SER A 359 10.19 -3.89 -19.42
N CYS A 360 9.00 -3.73 -18.83
CA CYS A 360 8.45 -4.72 -17.91
C CYS A 360 8.14 -6.00 -18.69
N GLY A 361 8.40 -7.17 -18.11
CA GLY A 361 8.20 -8.40 -18.86
C GLY A 361 8.70 -9.65 -18.17
N ASN A 362 8.62 -10.74 -18.94
CA ASN A 362 9.03 -12.06 -18.54
C ASN A 362 10.50 -12.08 -18.10
N THR A 363 10.80 -12.95 -17.15
CA THR A 363 12.16 -13.25 -16.73
C THR A 363 12.60 -14.60 -17.27
N SER A 364 13.84 -15.00 -16.98
CA SER A 364 14.31 -16.36 -17.23
C SER A 364 13.64 -17.41 -16.35
N VAL A 365 13.03 -17.01 -15.23
CA VAL A 365 12.42 -17.92 -14.23
C VAL A 365 10.90 -17.93 -14.36
N HIS A 366 10.29 -16.80 -14.70
CA HIS A 366 8.85 -16.61 -14.77
C HIS A 366 8.45 -16.08 -16.14
N HIS A 367 7.51 -16.76 -16.81
CA HIS A 367 7.07 -16.43 -18.17
C HIS A 367 5.61 -15.97 -18.26
N SER A 368 4.99 -15.68 -17.12
CA SER A 368 3.57 -15.35 -17.00
C SER A 368 3.30 -13.86 -16.78
N ALA A 369 4.23 -12.98 -17.16
CA ALA A 369 4.05 -11.54 -17.00
C ALA A 369 2.87 -11.03 -17.88
N PRO A 370 2.15 -9.98 -17.45
CA PRO A 370 2.34 -9.22 -16.22
C PRO A 370 1.76 -9.94 -14.99
N LEU A 371 1.96 -9.38 -13.79
CA LEU A 371 1.45 -9.85 -12.51
C LEU A 371 1.96 -11.24 -12.13
N GLN A 372 3.22 -11.55 -12.45
CA GLN A 372 3.74 -12.91 -12.34
C GLN A 372 3.71 -13.41 -10.89
N LEU A 373 3.99 -12.55 -9.90
CA LEU A 373 3.93 -12.90 -8.48
C LEU A 373 2.52 -13.27 -8.04
N LEU A 374 1.50 -12.52 -8.46
CA LEU A 374 0.11 -12.79 -8.09
C LEU A 374 -0.37 -14.09 -8.74
N LYS A 375 -0.01 -14.32 -10.01
CA LYS A 375 -0.34 -15.55 -10.74
C LYS A 375 0.38 -16.77 -10.20
N SER A 376 1.66 -16.67 -9.85
CA SER A 376 2.45 -17.78 -9.31
C SER A 376 2.01 -18.21 -7.91
N MET A 377 1.30 -17.33 -7.20
CA MET A 377 0.66 -17.61 -5.92
C MET A 377 -0.83 -17.95 -6.07
N ASP A 378 -1.29 -18.31 -7.28
CA ASP A 378 -2.66 -18.72 -7.58
C ASP A 378 -3.74 -17.73 -7.12
N ALA A 379 -3.52 -16.44 -7.39
CA ALA A 379 -4.48 -15.39 -7.04
C ALA A 379 -5.89 -15.70 -7.61
N PRO A 380 -6.94 -15.73 -6.76
CA PRO A 380 -8.31 -16.07 -7.17
C PRO A 380 -9.02 -14.87 -7.80
N PHE A 381 -8.35 -14.22 -8.75
CA PHE A 381 -8.83 -13.03 -9.44
C PHE A 381 -9.48 -13.38 -10.77
N ILE A 382 -10.27 -12.44 -11.30
CA ILE A 382 -10.82 -12.54 -12.64
C ILE A 382 -9.87 -11.79 -13.57
N PHE A 383 -8.97 -12.51 -14.23
CA PHE A 383 -8.06 -11.94 -15.22
C PHE A 383 -8.75 -11.83 -16.58
N ILE A 384 -8.76 -10.63 -17.16
CA ILE A 384 -9.35 -10.36 -18.49
C ILE A 384 -8.28 -9.83 -19.44
N LYS A 385 -8.40 -10.14 -20.73
CA LYS A 385 -7.53 -9.57 -21.77
C LYS A 385 -8.15 -8.31 -22.38
N SER A 386 -9.46 -8.14 -22.25
CA SER A 386 -10.16 -6.95 -22.73
C SER A 386 -11.37 -6.61 -21.86
N TRP A 387 -11.61 -5.31 -21.65
CA TRP A 387 -12.85 -4.83 -21.02
C TRP A 387 -14.13 -5.19 -21.78
N LYS A 388 -14.03 -5.65 -23.04
CA LYS A 388 -15.15 -6.23 -23.79
C LYS A 388 -15.72 -7.51 -23.16
N GLU A 389 -14.96 -8.17 -22.29
CA GLU A 389 -15.39 -9.35 -21.55
C GLU A 389 -16.27 -8.99 -20.33
N LEU A 390 -16.21 -7.73 -19.88
CA LEU A 390 -16.89 -7.28 -18.66
C LEU A 390 -18.41 -7.48 -18.68
N PRO A 391 -19.15 -7.19 -19.77
CA PRO A 391 -20.60 -7.39 -19.78
C PRO A 391 -20.98 -8.84 -19.48
N ALA A 392 -20.29 -9.82 -20.08
CA ALA A 392 -20.54 -11.23 -19.82
C ALA A 392 -20.21 -11.64 -18.37
N ILE A 393 -19.15 -11.05 -17.80
CA ILE A 393 -18.80 -11.26 -16.38
C ILE A 393 -19.91 -10.72 -15.48
N LEU A 394 -20.43 -9.52 -15.74
CA LEU A 394 -21.51 -8.92 -14.94
C LEU A 394 -22.82 -9.69 -15.09
N GLU A 395 -23.17 -10.17 -16.29
CA GLU A 395 -24.35 -11.04 -16.47
C GLU A 395 -24.23 -12.35 -15.71
N LYS A 396 -23.04 -12.96 -15.71
CA LYS A 396 -22.79 -14.13 -14.86
C LYS A 396 -22.92 -13.78 -13.38
N GLU A 397 -22.34 -12.67 -12.94
CA GLU A 397 -22.34 -12.24 -11.54
C GLU A 397 -23.75 -11.97 -10.97
N LYS A 398 -24.71 -11.59 -11.83
CA LYS A 398 -26.13 -11.44 -11.47
C LYS A 398 -26.80 -12.76 -11.08
N THR A 399 -26.36 -13.87 -11.66
CA THR A 399 -27.00 -15.18 -11.48
C THR A 399 -26.35 -16.01 -10.36
N VAL A 400 -25.16 -15.62 -9.90
CA VAL A 400 -24.48 -16.26 -8.77
C VAL A 400 -25.28 -16.06 -7.48
N ILE A 401 -25.63 -17.15 -6.82
CA ILE A 401 -26.35 -17.11 -5.54
C ILE A 401 -25.45 -16.62 -4.40
N LEU A 402 -26.06 -16.04 -3.36
CA LEU A 402 -25.34 -15.45 -2.23
C LEU A 402 -24.33 -16.42 -1.57
N GLN A 403 -24.67 -17.71 -1.44
CA GLN A 403 -23.77 -18.71 -0.83
C GLN A 403 -22.46 -18.87 -1.61
N GLU A 404 -22.51 -18.88 -2.94
CA GLU A 404 -21.32 -18.94 -3.78
C GLU A 404 -20.49 -17.65 -3.67
N LYS A 405 -21.16 -16.49 -3.59
CA LYS A 405 -20.48 -15.21 -3.33
C LYS A 405 -19.77 -15.21 -1.99
N ILE A 406 -20.41 -15.70 -0.92
CA ILE A 406 -19.81 -15.84 0.41
C ILE A 406 -18.58 -16.74 0.35
N GLN A 407 -18.67 -17.90 -0.31
CA GLN A 407 -17.55 -18.82 -0.42
C GLN A 407 -16.37 -18.20 -1.18
N ARG A 408 -16.64 -17.49 -2.29
CA ARG A 408 -15.61 -16.78 -3.05
C ARG A 408 -14.93 -15.68 -2.23
N ARG A 409 -15.69 -14.93 -1.40
CA ARG A 409 -15.14 -13.92 -0.47
C ARG A 409 -14.24 -14.57 0.59
N LYS A 410 -14.65 -15.70 1.16
CA LYS A 410 -13.84 -16.48 2.12
C LYS A 410 -12.52 -16.91 1.49
N MET A 411 -12.58 -17.47 0.28
CA MET A 411 -11.38 -17.89 -0.47
C MET A 411 -10.43 -16.70 -0.72
N LEU A 412 -10.95 -15.56 -1.15
CA LEU A 412 -10.14 -14.37 -1.41
C LEU A 412 -9.48 -13.81 -0.15
N LEU A 413 -10.22 -13.65 0.94
CA LEU A 413 -9.67 -13.14 2.21
C LEU A 413 -8.61 -14.09 2.77
N HIS A 414 -8.87 -15.40 2.73
CA HIS A 414 -7.92 -16.41 3.17
C HIS A 414 -6.66 -16.41 2.31
N TRP A 415 -6.83 -16.37 0.98
CA TRP A 415 -5.72 -16.26 0.04
C TRP A 415 -4.87 -15.02 0.34
N TYR A 416 -5.49 -13.86 0.55
CA TYR A 416 -4.73 -12.63 0.78
C TYR A 416 -3.97 -12.66 2.12
N GLN A 417 -4.56 -13.25 3.17
CA GLN A 417 -3.85 -13.48 4.43
C GLN A 417 -2.65 -14.41 4.25
N ASN A 418 -2.80 -15.50 3.49
CA ASN A 418 -1.72 -16.42 3.19
C ASN A 418 -0.63 -15.75 2.34
N PHE A 419 -1.01 -14.98 1.32
CA PHE A 419 -0.12 -14.20 0.48
C PHE A 419 0.79 -13.28 1.32
N LYS A 420 0.22 -12.50 2.24
CA LYS A 420 1.00 -11.64 3.15
C LYS A 420 1.94 -12.45 4.06
N THR A 421 1.46 -13.60 4.55
CA THR A 421 2.24 -14.49 5.43
C THR A 421 3.42 -15.11 4.67
N GLU A 422 3.20 -15.62 3.46
CA GLU A 422 4.26 -16.16 2.61
C GLU A 422 5.27 -15.09 2.23
N LEU A 423 4.84 -13.86 1.91
CA LEU A 423 5.77 -12.77 1.65
C LEU A 423 6.63 -12.42 2.86
N LYS A 424 6.04 -12.33 4.06
CA LYS A 424 6.76 -12.11 5.31
C LYS A 424 7.83 -13.19 5.51
N MET A 425 7.42 -14.46 5.41
CA MET A 425 8.33 -15.59 5.61
C MET A 425 9.41 -15.66 4.52
N ARG A 426 9.06 -15.46 3.25
CA ARG A 426 10.00 -15.47 2.12
C ARG A 426 11.04 -14.36 2.27
N PHE A 427 10.61 -13.15 2.62
CA PHE A 427 11.50 -12.03 2.86
C PHE A 427 12.47 -12.31 4.02
N THR A 428 11.97 -12.80 5.16
CA THR A 428 12.81 -13.17 6.31
C THR A 428 13.79 -14.28 5.97
N ASN A 429 13.33 -15.35 5.30
CA ASN A 429 14.18 -16.48 4.94
C ASN A 429 15.30 -16.08 3.99
N ILE A 430 15.03 -15.23 2.99
CA ILE A 430 16.04 -14.73 2.05
C ILE A 430 17.11 -13.92 2.80
N LEU A 431 16.70 -13.02 3.68
CA LEU A 431 17.64 -12.22 4.49
C LEU A 431 18.47 -13.10 5.41
N GLU A 432 17.84 -14.03 6.14
CA GLU A 432 18.56 -14.95 7.02
C GLU A 432 19.54 -15.82 6.23
N SER A 433 19.15 -16.38 5.08
CA SER A 433 20.04 -17.21 4.28
C SER A 433 21.23 -16.43 3.73
N SER A 434 21.02 -15.20 3.26
CA SER A 434 22.09 -14.39 2.68
C SER A 434 23.03 -13.84 3.76
N PHE A 435 22.49 -13.28 4.84
CA PHE A 435 23.28 -12.56 5.82
C PHE A 435 23.92 -13.50 6.85
N LEU A 436 23.31 -14.65 7.18
CA LEU A 436 23.92 -15.60 8.12
C LEU A 436 24.94 -16.54 7.47
N MET A 437 24.76 -16.94 6.20
CA MET A 437 25.73 -17.81 5.54
C MET A 437 27.07 -17.11 5.27
N ASN A 438 27.04 -15.80 4.97
CA ASN A 438 28.24 -15.00 4.73
C ASN A 438 29.05 -14.70 6.01
N ASN A 439 28.51 -14.96 7.20
CA ASN A 439 29.20 -14.78 8.48
C ASN A 439 30.03 -16.01 8.92
N LYS A 440 30.07 -17.07 8.11
CA LYS A 440 30.90 -18.28 8.36
C LYS A 440 32.19 -18.33 7.52
N GLY A 441 32.58 -17.20 6.94
CA GLY A 441 33.83 -17.04 6.16
C GLY A 441 35.05 -16.82 7.05
#